data_AF-A0A944V1V6-F1
#
_entry.id   AF-A0A944V1V6-F1
#
_cell.length_a   1.000
_cell.length_b   1.000
_cell.length_c   1.000
_cell.angle_alpha   90.00
_cell.angle_beta   90.00
_cell.angle_gamma   90.00
#
_symmetry.space_group_name_H-M   'P 1'
#
loop_
_entity.id
_entity.type
_entity.pdbx_description
1 polymer ?
#
loop_
_entity_poly.entity_id
_entity_poly.type
_entity_poly.pdbx_seq_one_letter_code
_entity_poly.pdbx_strand_id
1 'polypeptide(L)'
;MKIVSWNIANYDDHPKWITRKNLIADEIIKADADILALQEVRFNKDHPSTKATYMNSAEQILSQLQSKNKFLDAKIITQPAMHYQANGFWEGLTIISKNDIMETGSIFHSHIHNQKDM
;
A
#
# COMPACT_ATOMS: atom_id res chain seq x y z
N MET A 1 -6.14 3.60 21.06
CA MET A 1 -5.53 3.88 19.74
C MET A 1 -4.15 3.24 19.68
N LYS A 2 -4.00 2.18 18.90
CA LYS A 2 -2.75 1.46 18.66
C LYS A 2 -2.27 1.76 17.24
N ILE A 3 -1.04 2.23 17.13
CA ILE A 3 -0.40 2.55 15.85
C ILE A 3 0.77 1.60 15.68
N VAL A 4 0.89 1.01 14.49
CA VAL A 4 2.08 0.23 14.13
C VAL A 4 2.60 0.70 12.78
N SER A 5 3.92 0.65 12.61
CA SER A 5 4.57 0.92 11.33
C SER A 5 5.50 -0.22 10.97
N TRP A 6 5.37 -0.74 9.75
CA TRP A 6 6.18 -1.85 9.25
C TRP A 6 6.70 -1.57 7.86
N ASN A 7 7.98 -1.91 7.67
CA ASN A 7 8.55 -2.10 6.35
C ASN A 7 8.11 -3.49 5.85
N ILE A 8 7.41 -3.54 4.72
CA ILE A 8 6.84 -4.80 4.23
C ILE A 8 7.81 -5.63 3.40
N ALA A 9 8.94 -5.06 2.94
CA ALA A 9 9.84 -5.64 1.93
C ALA A 9 9.03 -6.17 0.74
N ASN A 10 8.87 -5.32 -0.28
CA ASN A 10 7.85 -5.42 -1.32
C ASN A 10 8.01 -6.67 -2.20
N TYR A 11 7.18 -6.82 -3.24
CA TYR A 11 7.19 -8.02 -4.07
C TYR A 11 8.51 -8.28 -4.81
N ASP A 12 9.38 -7.27 -4.97
CA ASP A 12 10.71 -7.43 -5.58
C ASP A 12 11.75 -7.94 -4.56
N ASP A 13 11.51 -7.77 -3.26
CA ASP A 13 12.43 -8.19 -2.19
C ASP A 13 12.23 -9.66 -1.78
N HIS A 14 11.18 -10.31 -2.29
CA HIS A 14 10.86 -11.69 -1.92
C HIS A 14 10.34 -12.52 -3.10
N PRO A 15 10.96 -13.68 -3.42
CA PRO A 15 10.59 -14.49 -4.59
C PRO A 15 9.19 -15.12 -4.52
N LYS A 16 8.54 -15.05 -3.36
CA LYS A 16 7.19 -15.58 -3.12
C LYS A 16 6.30 -14.52 -2.47
N TRP A 17 5.94 -13.48 -3.23
CA TRP A 17 5.10 -12.39 -2.73
C TRP A 17 3.78 -12.88 -2.12
N ILE A 18 3.12 -13.88 -2.72
CA ILE A 18 1.85 -14.43 -2.20
C ILE A 18 2.01 -14.94 -0.75
N THR A 19 3.07 -15.70 -0.49
CA THR A 19 3.37 -16.21 0.86
C THR A 19 3.70 -15.06 1.81
N ARG A 20 4.54 -14.11 1.38
CA ARG A 20 4.93 -12.94 2.17
C ARG A 20 3.71 -12.09 2.57
N LYS A 21 2.84 -11.77 1.61
CA LYS A 21 1.60 -11.02 1.82
C LYS A 21 0.71 -11.65 2.89
N ASN A 22 0.58 -12.99 2.88
CA ASN A 22 -0.19 -13.71 3.90
C ASN A 22 0.45 -13.60 5.28
N LEU A 23 1.77 -13.74 5.39
CA LEU A 23 2.48 -13.58 6.66
C LEU A 23 2.34 -12.17 7.21
N ILE A 24 2.50 -11.15 6.37
CA ILE A 24 2.29 -9.75 6.76
C ILE A 24 0.85 -9.56 7.27
N ALA A 25 -0.15 -10.06 6.54
CA ALA A 25 -1.54 -9.96 6.97
C ALA A 25 -1.79 -10.65 8.32
N ASP A 26 -1.23 -11.84 8.53
CA ASP A 26 -1.36 -12.56 9.80
C ASP A 26 -0.71 -11.80 10.97
N GLU A 27 0.45 -11.20 10.75
CA GLU A 27 1.07 -10.33 11.76
C GLU A 27 0.21 -9.09 12.02
N ILE A 28 -0.33 -8.43 10.99
CA ILE A 28 -1.20 -7.24 11.14
C ILE A 28 -2.42 -7.59 12.01
N ILE A 29 -3.00 -8.77 11.78
CA ILE A 29 -4.14 -9.27 12.56
C ILE A 29 -3.76 -9.48 14.02
N LYS A 30 -2.59 -10.08 14.30
CA LYS A 30 -2.09 -10.26 15.68
C LYS A 30 -1.79 -8.93 16.36
N ALA A 31 -1.25 -7.97 15.61
CA ALA A 31 -0.97 -6.65 16.12
C ALA A 31 -2.25 -5.88 16.48
N ASP A 32 -3.37 -6.16 15.82
CA ASP A 32 -4.67 -5.53 16.05
C ASP A 32 -4.58 -3.99 16.15
N ALA A 33 -3.83 -3.39 15.23
CA ALA A 33 -3.64 -1.94 15.20
C ALA A 33 -4.91 -1.21 14.72
N ASP A 34 -5.11 0.00 15.23
CA ASP A 34 -6.15 0.93 14.75
C ASP A 34 -5.67 1.68 13.51
N ILE A 35 -4.37 1.99 13.46
CA ILE A 35 -3.69 2.65 12.35
C ILE A 35 -2.42 1.88 12.00
N LEU A 36 -2.23 1.63 10.71
CA LEU A 36 -1.11 0.91 10.13
C LEU A 36 -0.36 1.83 9.17
N ALA A 37 0.95 1.94 9.31
CA ALA A 37 1.81 2.66 8.38
C ALA A 37 2.75 1.65 7.68
N LEU A 38 2.46 1.34 6.41
CA LEU A 38 3.23 0.40 5.61
C LEU A 38 4.26 1.18 4.77
N GLN A 39 5.54 0.90 5.00
CA GLN A 39 6.68 1.39 4.20
C GLN A 39 7.00 0.38 3.10
N GLU A 40 7.80 0.74 2.09
CA GLU A 40 8.09 -0.11 0.91
C GLU A 40 6.85 -0.40 0.06
N VAL A 41 5.90 0.54 0.01
CA VAL A 41 4.74 0.33 -0.86
C VAL A 41 5.16 0.54 -2.30
N ARG A 42 4.89 -0.45 -3.15
CA ARG A 42 5.30 -0.43 -4.55
C ARG A 42 4.15 -0.71 -5.50
N PHE A 43 4.13 0.01 -6.61
CA PHE A 43 3.29 -0.27 -7.76
C PHE A 43 4.16 -0.48 -9.01
N ASN A 44 3.98 -1.62 -9.66
CA ASN A 44 4.66 -1.99 -10.90
C ASN A 44 3.63 -2.69 -11.79
N LYS A 45 3.12 -1.98 -12.79
CA LYS A 45 2.10 -2.48 -13.71
C LYS A 45 2.47 -3.78 -14.43
N ASP A 46 3.78 -4.04 -14.58
CA ASP A 46 4.29 -5.20 -15.31
C ASP A 46 4.57 -6.40 -14.37
N HIS A 47 4.59 -6.18 -13.05
CA HIS A 47 4.79 -7.26 -12.09
C HIS A 47 3.56 -8.18 -12.01
N PRO A 48 3.71 -9.53 -11.99
CA PRO A 48 2.57 -10.45 -12.04
C PRO A 48 1.50 -10.22 -10.96
N SER A 49 1.90 -9.81 -9.75
CA SER A 49 0.96 -9.56 -8.65
C SER A 49 0.12 -8.31 -8.81
N THR A 50 0.60 -7.33 -9.59
CA THR A 50 -0.07 -6.05 -9.80
C THR A 50 -0.74 -6.01 -11.16
N LYS A 51 -0.20 -6.69 -12.18
CA LYS A 51 -0.74 -6.70 -13.55
C LYS A 51 -2.22 -7.11 -13.64
N ALA A 52 -2.65 -8.06 -12.80
CA ALA A 52 -4.01 -8.58 -12.84
C ALA A 52 -5.05 -7.67 -12.14
N THR A 53 -4.67 -7.05 -11.02
CA THR A 53 -5.60 -6.30 -10.16
C THR A 53 -5.38 -4.80 -10.21
N TYR A 54 -4.26 -4.36 -10.77
CA TYR A 54 -3.74 -3.00 -10.73
C TYR A 54 -3.56 -2.45 -9.31
N MET A 55 -3.40 -3.34 -8.32
CA MET A 55 -3.20 -2.95 -6.93
C MET A 55 -1.71 -2.80 -6.58
N ASN A 56 -1.38 -1.76 -5.83
CA ASN A 56 -0.09 -1.65 -5.15
C ASN A 56 0.02 -2.66 -3.99
N SER A 57 1.21 -2.82 -3.41
CA SER A 57 1.43 -3.82 -2.35
C SER A 57 0.58 -3.58 -1.08
N ALA A 58 0.29 -2.33 -0.71
CA ALA A 58 -0.57 -2.03 0.44
C ALA A 58 -2.04 -2.39 0.18
N GLU A 59 -2.55 -2.09 -1.01
CA GLU A 59 -3.91 -2.48 -1.44
C GLU A 59 -4.07 -4.00 -1.47
N GLN A 60 -3.06 -4.72 -1.94
CA GLN A 60 -3.07 -6.19 -1.91
C GLN A 60 -3.09 -6.74 -0.48
N ILE A 61 -2.36 -6.11 0.46
CA ILE A 61 -2.39 -6.48 1.88
C ILE A 61 -3.77 -6.17 2.49
N LEU A 62 -4.36 -5.00 2.23
CA LEU A 62 -5.68 -4.66 2.73
C LEU A 62 -6.75 -5.62 2.20
N SER A 63 -6.74 -5.93 0.90
CA SER A 63 -7.60 -6.94 0.30
C SER A 63 -7.43 -8.31 0.97
N GLN A 64 -6.20 -8.69 1.31
CA GLN A 64 -5.91 -9.94 2.01
C GLN A 64 -6.48 -9.97 3.43
N LEU A 65 -6.40 -8.85 4.17
CA LEU A 65 -7.02 -8.72 5.50
C LEU A 65 -8.55 -8.84 5.41
N GLN A 66 -9.16 -8.14 4.45
CA GLN A 66 -10.60 -8.15 4.22
C GLN A 66 -11.10 -9.55 3.84
N SER A 67 -10.37 -10.27 2.98
CA SER A 67 -10.69 -11.68 2.64
C SER A 67 -10.66 -12.63 3.85
N LYS A 68 -9.98 -12.24 4.94
CA LYS A 68 -9.92 -12.97 6.21
C LYS A 68 -10.98 -12.48 7.21
N ASN A 69 -11.98 -11.70 6.77
CA ASN A 69 -12.98 -11.03 7.60
C ASN A 69 -12.38 -10.12 8.68
N LYS A 70 -11.26 -9.47 8.38
CA LYS A 70 -10.58 -8.50 9.25
C LYS A 70 -10.42 -7.16 8.52
N PHE A 71 -10.40 -6.05 9.26
CA PHE A 71 -10.23 -4.71 8.66
C PHE A 71 -11.26 -4.39 7.56
N LEU A 72 -12.51 -4.87 7.70
CA LEU A 72 -13.57 -4.70 6.69
C LEU A 72 -13.85 -3.24 6.37
N ASP A 73 -13.93 -2.40 7.41
CA ASP A 73 -14.21 -0.96 7.28
C ASP A 73 -12.93 -0.12 7.16
N ALA A 74 -11.76 -0.75 7.15
CA ALA A 74 -10.50 -0.02 7.10
C ALA A 74 -10.26 0.57 5.71
N LYS A 75 -9.74 1.79 5.69
CA LYS A 75 -9.49 2.57 4.46
C LYS A 75 -8.01 2.90 4.35
N ILE A 76 -7.52 2.95 3.11
CA ILE A 76 -6.24 3.58 2.80
C ILE A 76 -6.47 5.10 2.83
N ILE A 77 -5.64 5.81 3.59
CA ILE A 77 -5.78 7.24 3.86
C ILE A 77 -4.70 8.06 3.13
N THR A 78 -3.58 7.43 2.77
CA THR A 78 -2.53 8.07 1.94
C THR A 78 -2.15 7.14 0.79
N GLN A 79 -2.01 7.70 -0.42
CA GLN A 79 -1.51 6.95 -1.57
C GLN A 79 -0.22 7.54 -2.18
N PRO A 80 0.92 7.54 -1.48
CA PRO A 80 2.19 7.63 -2.18
C PRO A 80 2.64 6.20 -2.52
N ALA A 81 1.91 5.47 -3.37
CA ALA A 81 2.54 4.38 -4.11
C ALA A 81 3.29 5.05 -5.27
N MET A 82 4.60 5.25 -5.12
CA MET A 82 5.37 5.92 -6.17
C MET A 82 5.47 5.02 -7.40
N HIS A 83 5.23 5.61 -8.57
CA HIS A 83 5.35 4.94 -9.86
C HIS A 83 6.83 4.66 -10.19
N TYR A 84 7.15 3.41 -10.49
CA TYR A 84 8.51 2.97 -10.81
C TYR A 84 9.04 3.62 -12.11
N GLN A 85 10.23 4.22 -12.05
CA GLN A 85 11.07 4.53 -13.22
C GLN A 85 12.40 3.77 -13.09
N ALA A 86 12.99 3.38 -14.22
CA ALA A 86 14.08 2.40 -14.27
C ALA A 86 15.41 2.81 -13.61
N ASN A 87 15.57 4.05 -13.12
CA ASN A 87 16.88 4.63 -12.82
C ASN A 87 17.06 5.19 -11.39
N GLY A 88 16.11 5.02 -10.46
CA GLY A 88 16.28 5.57 -9.10
C GLY A 88 15.22 5.07 -8.12
N PHE A 89 15.65 4.50 -6.99
CA PHE A 89 14.82 3.84 -5.99
C PHE A 89 13.93 4.83 -5.25
N TRP A 90 12.61 4.60 -5.29
CA TRP A 90 11.61 5.35 -4.56
C TRP A 90 10.55 4.40 -3.99
N GLU A 91 10.33 4.49 -2.69
CA GLU A 91 9.45 3.62 -1.89
C GLU A 91 8.31 4.43 -1.27
N GLY A 92 7.11 3.85 -1.31
CA GLY A 92 5.92 4.48 -0.77
C GLY A 92 5.70 4.26 0.73
N LEU A 93 4.99 5.19 1.35
CA LEU A 93 4.41 5.03 2.69
C LEU A 93 2.88 5.13 2.64
N THR A 94 2.18 4.02 2.83
CA THR A 94 0.71 4.00 2.89
C THR A 94 0.22 3.89 4.33
N ILE A 95 -0.75 4.74 4.68
CA ILE A 95 -1.49 4.64 5.94
C ILE A 95 -2.82 3.92 5.69
N ILE A 96 -3.11 2.90 6.50
CA ILE A 96 -4.41 2.23 6.59
C ILE A 96 -5.00 2.53 7.97
N SER A 97 -6.29 2.90 8.03
CA SER A 97 -6.99 3.20 9.27
C SER A 97 -8.29 2.43 9.38
N LYS A 98 -8.57 1.83 10.55
CA LYS A 98 -9.89 1.30 10.91
C LYS A 98 -10.87 2.41 11.31
N ASN A 99 -10.34 3.56 11.72
CA ASN A 99 -11.14 4.70 12.13
C ASN A 99 -11.39 5.62 10.94
N ASP A 100 -12.50 6.34 10.96
CA ASP A 100 -12.69 7.46 10.05
C ASP A 100 -11.61 8.50 10.29
N ILE A 101 -10.86 8.81 9.23
CA ILE A 101 -9.90 9.91 9.21
C ILE A 101 -10.51 11.04 8.40
N MET A 102 -10.41 12.26 8.92
CA MET A 102 -10.75 13.45 8.16
C MET A 102 -9.74 13.59 7.02
N GLU A 103 -10.15 13.23 5.81
CA GLU A 103 -9.35 13.44 4.61
C GLU A 103 -9.42 14.92 4.23
N THR A 104 -8.35 15.67 4.51
CA THR A 104 -8.35 17.13 4.32
C THR A 104 -7.90 17.59 2.93
N GLY A 105 -7.76 16.69 1.96
CA GLY A 105 -7.51 17.18 0.60
C GLY A 105 -7.10 16.15 -0.42
N SER A 106 -7.79 16.24 -1.55
CA SER A 106 -7.43 15.86 -2.91
C SER A 106 -6.06 16.40 -3.40
N ILE A 107 -5.16 16.84 -2.51
CA ILE A 107 -3.96 17.65 -2.75
C ILE A 107 -2.75 16.81 -3.22
N PHE A 108 -2.82 15.48 -3.17
CA PHE A 108 -1.75 14.60 -3.69
C PHE A 108 -2.06 13.95 -5.05
N HIS A 109 -3.02 14.49 -5.82
CA HIS A 109 -3.00 14.23 -7.27
C HIS A 109 -1.85 15.04 -7.86
N SER A 110 -0.70 14.39 -8.10
CA SER A 110 0.29 14.92 -9.02
C SER A 110 -0.38 15.04 -10.40
N HIS A 111 -0.90 16.22 -10.74
CA HIS A 111 -1.15 16.54 -12.13
C HIS A 111 0.20 16.49 -12.83
N ILE A 112 0.42 15.46 -13.65
CA ILE A 112 1.50 15.48 -14.63
C ILE A 112 1.10 16.59 -15.62
N HIS A 113 1.68 17.78 -15.47
CA HIS A 113 1.58 18.80 -16.50
C HIS A 113 2.27 18.26 -17.76
N ASN A 114 1.49 18.09 -18.83
CA ASN A 114 2.05 17.92 -20.17
C ASN A 114 2.79 19.20 -20.55
N GLN A 115 4.10 19.10 -20.80
CA GLN A 115 4.94 20.16 -21.37
C GLN A 115 4.57 20.45 -22.84
N LYS A 116 3.34 20.88 -23.12
CA LYS A 116 2.96 21.33 -24.47
C LYS A 116 2.45 22.77 -24.55
N ASP A 117 2.53 23.53 -23.46
CA ASP A 117 2.17 24.95 -23.45
C ASP A 117 3.38 25.84 -23.10
N MET A 118 4.44 25.76 -23.91
CA MET A 118 5.45 26.83 -24.08
C MET A 118 5.81 26.96 -25.56
#